data_AF-A0A7W0ZW79-F1
#
_entry.id   AF-A0A7W0ZW79-F1
#
_cell.length_a   1.000
_cell.length_b   1.000
_cell.length_c   1.000
_cell.angle_alpha   90.00
_cell.angle_beta   90.00
_cell.angle_gamma   90.00
#
_symmetry.space_group_name_H-M   'P 1'
#
loop_
_entity.id
_entity.type
_entity.pdbx_description
1 polymer ?
#
loop_
_entity_poly.entity_id
_entity_poly.type
_entity_poly.pdbx_seq_one_letter_code
_entity_poly.pdbx_strand_id
1 'polypeptide(L)'
;MPPPSSVRGTPIGYTSGPIRIAVQCDDVTYRRKTWMSSGAAEWLRGSGGAVVGRILLRPDAAIARYVQGPALREIWQTHQAGTTDATVSLLILLALETWLQLFIESPTPAMPLPRLSEMR
;
A
#
# COMPACT_ATOMS: atom_id res chain seq x y z
N MET A 1 -5.61 -35.05 -56.52
CA MET A 1 -5.72 -34.86 -55.06
C MET A 1 -6.39 -33.49 -54.82
N PRO A 2 -7.43 -33.39 -53.99
CA PRO A 2 -8.39 -32.26 -53.92
C PRO A 2 -7.84 -30.98 -53.23
N PRO A 3 -8.58 -29.83 -53.24
CA PRO A 3 -8.06 -28.45 -53.38
C PRO A 3 -7.74 -27.69 -52.07
N PRO A 4 -7.15 -26.47 -52.13
CA PRO A 4 -6.80 -25.66 -50.95
C PRO A 4 -8.04 -25.13 -50.23
N SER A 5 -8.18 -25.41 -48.93
CA SER A 5 -9.25 -24.85 -48.10
C SER A 5 -8.82 -23.53 -47.46
N SER A 6 -9.32 -22.49 -48.10
CA SER A 6 -9.61 -21.14 -47.62
C SER A 6 -9.82 -21.01 -46.10
N VAL A 7 -9.16 -20.00 -45.57
CA VAL A 7 -9.40 -19.34 -44.28
C VAL A 7 -10.90 -19.01 -44.15
N ARG A 8 -11.58 -19.68 -43.22
CA ARG A 8 -12.86 -19.22 -42.68
C ARG A 8 -12.62 -18.81 -41.23
N GLY A 9 -12.62 -17.49 -41.00
CA GLY A 9 -12.64 -16.91 -39.67
C GLY A 9 -13.93 -17.32 -38.97
N THR A 10 -13.78 -17.97 -37.82
CA THR A 10 -14.88 -18.21 -36.87
C THR A 10 -14.76 -17.16 -35.76
N PRO A 11 -15.87 -16.60 -35.25
CA PRO A 11 -15.87 -15.37 -34.46
C PRO A 11 -15.10 -15.55 -33.16
N ILE A 12 -14.40 -14.50 -32.73
CA ILE A 12 -13.86 -14.40 -31.38
C ILE A 12 -15.06 -14.25 -30.43
N GLY A 13 -15.69 -15.37 -30.09
CA GLY A 13 -16.68 -15.43 -29.03
C GLY A 13 -15.96 -15.22 -27.71
N TYR A 14 -16.15 -14.06 -27.10
CA TYR A 14 -15.87 -13.87 -25.68
C TYR A 14 -16.81 -14.77 -24.89
N THR A 15 -16.37 -15.97 -24.55
CA THR A 15 -17.05 -16.77 -23.54
C THR A 15 -16.67 -16.17 -22.19
N SER A 16 -17.59 -15.40 -21.60
CA SER A 16 -17.61 -15.12 -20.17
C SER A 16 -17.86 -16.45 -19.44
N GLY A 17 -16.83 -17.27 -19.32
CA GLY A 17 -16.82 -18.40 -18.40
C GLY A 17 -16.77 -17.86 -16.96
N PRO A 18 -17.44 -18.51 -16.00
CA PRO A 18 -17.35 -18.09 -14.61
C PRO A 18 -15.89 -18.19 -14.14
N ILE A 19 -15.36 -17.09 -13.59
CA ILE A 19 -14.06 -17.10 -12.91
C ILE A 19 -14.18 -18.06 -11.72
N ARG A 20 -13.63 -19.25 -11.87
CA ARG A 20 -13.50 -20.19 -10.76
C ARG A 20 -12.22 -19.86 -10.02
N ILE A 21 -12.35 -19.09 -8.94
CA ILE A 21 -11.28 -18.97 -7.96
C ILE A 21 -11.30 -20.27 -7.15
N ALA A 22 -10.51 -21.25 -7.58
CA ALA A 22 -10.25 -22.42 -6.76
C ALA A 22 -9.26 -22.02 -5.67
N VAL A 23 -9.76 -21.73 -4.47
CA VAL A 23 -8.92 -21.57 -3.28
C VAL A 23 -8.49 -22.97 -2.88
N GLN A 24 -7.30 -23.38 -3.33
CA GLN A 24 -6.73 -24.66 -2.97
C GLN A 24 -5.90 -24.52 -1.68
N CYS A 25 -6.50 -24.89 -0.54
CA CYS A 25 -5.88 -25.56 0.60
C CYS A 25 -6.85 -25.56 1.79
N ASP A 26 -7.29 -26.74 2.22
CA ASP A 26 -8.04 -26.89 3.48
C ASP A 26 -7.22 -26.40 4.70
N ASP A 27 -5.90 -26.33 4.58
CA ASP A 27 -4.99 -25.77 5.59
C ASP A 27 -5.12 -24.23 5.78
N VAL A 28 -5.71 -23.52 4.82
CA VAL A 28 -5.88 -22.05 4.89
C VAL A 28 -7.19 -21.68 5.57
N THR A 29 -8.24 -22.49 5.41
CA THR A 29 -9.59 -22.24 5.96
C THR A 29 -9.68 -22.52 7.47
N TYR A 30 -8.91 -23.49 7.99
CA TYR A 30 -8.96 -23.88 9.41
C TYR A 30 -7.81 -23.32 10.25
N ARG A 31 -6.90 -22.53 9.66
CA ARG A 31 -5.85 -21.88 10.43
C ARG A 31 -6.49 -20.83 11.35
N ARG A 32 -6.35 -21.01 12.67
CA ARG A 32 -6.59 -19.94 13.65
C ARG A 32 -5.92 -18.68 13.11
N LYS A 33 -6.64 -17.54 13.11
CA LYS A 33 -6.06 -16.21 12.80
C LYS A 33 -4.93 -15.94 13.78
N THR A 34 -3.78 -16.52 13.51
CA THR A 34 -2.50 -16.04 13.98
C THR A 34 -2.39 -14.76 13.19
N TRP A 35 -2.58 -13.63 13.87
CA TRP A 35 -2.05 -12.38 13.35
C TRP A 35 -0.61 -12.76 13.02
N MET A 36 -0.29 -12.84 11.72
CA MET A 36 1.08 -13.04 11.29
C MET A 36 1.86 -12.02 12.11
N SER A 37 2.89 -12.42 12.86
CA SER A 37 3.87 -11.47 13.36
C SER A 37 4.25 -10.65 12.14
N SER A 38 3.68 -9.45 12.03
CA SER A 38 3.70 -8.76 10.75
C SER A 38 5.17 -8.50 10.58
N GLY A 39 5.76 -9.09 9.54
CA GLY A 39 7.18 -8.92 9.26
C GLY A 39 7.56 -7.43 9.19
N ALA A 40 6.60 -6.51 9.21
CA ALA A 40 6.71 -5.10 9.54
C ALA A 40 7.76 -4.75 10.61
N ALA A 41 7.82 -5.41 11.77
CA ALA A 41 8.84 -5.06 12.78
C ALA A 41 10.26 -5.37 12.27
N GLU A 42 10.45 -6.55 11.70
CA GLU A 42 11.73 -7.00 11.11
C GLU A 42 12.07 -6.19 9.85
N TRP A 43 11.07 -5.83 9.06
CA TRP A 43 11.16 -5.03 7.85
C TRP A 43 11.54 -3.59 8.18
N LEU A 44 10.91 -2.98 9.19
CA LEU A 44 11.25 -1.64 9.69
C LEU A 44 12.68 -1.62 10.24
N ARG A 45 13.11 -2.65 10.98
CA ARG A 45 14.49 -2.72 11.44
C ARG A 45 15.50 -3.01 10.32
N GLY A 46 15.06 -3.76 9.30
CA GLY A 46 15.85 -4.15 8.15
C GLY A 46 15.64 -3.27 6.93
N SER A 47 15.15 -3.86 5.84
CA SER A 47 15.14 -3.25 4.50
C SER A 47 14.23 -2.02 4.37
N GLY A 48 13.15 -1.93 5.14
CA GLY A 48 12.25 -0.78 5.17
C GLY A 48 12.78 0.40 5.99
N GLY A 49 13.68 0.15 6.94
CA GLY A 49 14.12 1.14 7.92
C GLY A 49 14.71 2.40 7.30
N ALA A 50 15.63 2.24 6.35
CA ALA A 50 16.28 3.37 5.71
C ALA A 50 15.28 4.28 4.97
N VAL A 51 14.25 3.71 4.35
CA VAL A 51 13.22 4.46 3.62
C VAL A 51 12.30 5.18 4.59
N VAL A 52 11.75 4.46 5.57
CA VAL A 52 10.81 5.02 6.53
C VAL A 52 11.48 6.10 7.39
N GLY A 53 12.71 5.86 7.84
CA GLY A 53 13.49 6.86 8.58
C GLY A 53 13.76 8.13 7.77
N ARG A 54 14.05 8.00 6.46
CA ARG A 54 14.23 9.17 5.58
C ARG A 54 12.96 10.00 5.42
N ILE A 55 11.79 9.36 5.39
CA ILE A 55 10.50 10.03 5.28
C ILE A 55 10.15 10.73 6.60
N LEU A 56 10.20 9.99 7.71
CA LEU A 56 9.73 10.49 9.01
C LEU A 56 10.68 11.47 9.69
N LEU A 57 11.99 11.34 9.48
CA LEU A 57 13.00 12.15 10.17
C LEU A 57 13.50 13.33 9.32
N ARG A 58 12.89 13.59 8.16
CA ARG A 58 13.25 14.72 7.32
C ARG A 58 12.90 16.04 8.05
N PRO A 59 13.77 17.06 8.03
CA PRO A 59 13.49 18.33 8.73
C PRO A 59 12.23 19.05 8.26
N ASP A 60 11.84 18.84 7.00
CA ASP A 60 10.67 19.40 6.32
C ASP A 60 9.55 18.35 6.14
N ALA A 61 9.55 17.27 6.92
CA ALA A 61 8.42 16.33 6.93
C ALA A 61 7.16 17.06 7.44
N ALA A 62 6.01 16.85 6.78
CA ALA A 62 4.78 17.56 7.13
C ALA A 62 4.33 17.24 8.57
N ILE A 63 4.59 16.02 9.02
CA ILE A 63 4.33 15.52 10.36
C ILE A 63 5.11 16.26 11.46
N ALA A 64 6.19 16.97 11.14
CA ALA A 64 6.94 17.77 12.11
C ALA A 64 6.10 18.91 12.73
N ARG A 65 4.97 19.27 12.10
CA ARG A 65 3.97 20.21 12.66
C ARG A 65 3.17 19.63 13.83
N TYR A 66 3.09 18.31 13.92
CA TYR A 66 2.23 17.59 14.87
C TYR A 66 3.02 16.76 15.89
N VAL A 67 4.26 16.39 15.56
CA VAL A 67 5.10 15.52 16.39
C VAL A 67 6.44 16.20 16.65
N GLN A 68 6.87 16.15 17.92
CA GLN A 68 8.17 16.69 18.31
C GLN A 68 9.29 15.84 17.70
N GLY A 69 10.10 16.46 16.84
CA GLY A 69 11.21 15.79 16.14
C GLY A 69 12.20 15.04 17.06
N PRO A 70 12.60 15.57 18.23
CA PRO A 70 13.45 14.84 19.17
C PRO A 70 12.81 13.54 19.69
N ALA A 71 11.54 13.59 20.09
CA ALA A 71 10.81 12.42 20.58
C ALA A 71 10.63 11.36 19.48
N LEU A 72 10.35 11.79 18.25
CA LEU A 72 10.26 10.88 17.10
C LEU A 72 11.59 10.18 16.81
N ARG A 73 12.72 10.90 16.90
CA ARG A 73 14.06 10.32 16.76
C ARG A 73 14.36 9.29 17.84
N GLU A 74 13.98 9.56 19.08
CA GLU A 74 14.17 8.62 20.19
C GLU A 74 13.35 7.34 19.99
N ILE A 75 12.06 7.47 19.63
CA ILE A 75 11.20 6.32 19.30
C ILE A 75 11.80 5.52 18.14
N TRP A 76 12.27 6.19 17.10
CA TRP A 76 12.93 5.55 15.96
C TRP A 76 14.18 4.77 16.39
N GLN A 77 15.08 5.39 17.14
CA GLN A 77 16.34 4.77 17.57
C GLN A 77 16.10 3.58 18.49
N THR A 78 15.22 3.72 19.48
CA THR A 78 14.87 2.63 20.41
C THR A 78 14.19 1.46 19.70
N HIS A 79 13.41 1.75 18.65
CA HIS A 79 12.85 0.71 17.79
C HIS A 79 13.89 -0.02 16.96
N GLN A 80 14.79 0.73 16.29
CA GLN A 80 15.87 0.17 15.49
C GLN A 80 16.83 -0.68 16.32
N ALA A 81 17.09 -0.28 17.56
CA ALA A 81 17.91 -1.03 18.52
C ALA A 81 17.23 -2.31 19.04
N GLY A 82 15.94 -2.49 18.77
CA GLY A 82 15.16 -3.63 19.30
C GLY A 82 14.78 -3.50 20.78
N THR A 83 15.11 -2.37 21.43
CA THR A 83 14.81 -2.10 22.84
C THR A 83 13.31 -1.98 23.09
N THR A 84 12.58 -1.35 22.17
CA THR A 84 11.14 -1.15 22.25
C THR A 84 10.47 -1.49 20.92
N ASP A 85 9.34 -2.19 20.95
CA ASP A 85 8.54 -2.37 19.74
C ASP A 85 7.57 -1.20 19.53
N ALA A 86 7.99 -0.22 18.72
CA ALA A 86 7.16 0.89 18.27
C ALA A 86 6.63 0.70 16.83
N THR A 87 6.58 -0.54 16.31
CA THR A 87 6.19 -0.83 14.91
C THR A 87 4.87 -0.16 14.53
N VAL A 88 3.83 -0.35 15.34
CA VAL A 88 2.50 0.18 15.06
C VAL A 88 2.50 1.71 15.03
N SER A 89 3.15 2.34 16.02
CA SER A 89 3.26 3.80 16.09
C SER A 89 3.99 4.35 14.85
N LEU A 90 5.12 3.76 14.47
CA LEU A 90 5.88 4.19 13.30
C LEU A 90 5.11 4.03 11.99
N LEU A 91 4.31 2.96 11.84
CA LEU A 91 3.44 2.79 10.67
C LEU A 91 2.28 3.80 10.63
N ILE A 92 1.69 4.13 11.77
CA ILE A 92 0.66 5.17 11.86
C ILE A 92 1.25 6.52 11.47
N LEU A 93 2.45 6.85 11.96
CA LEU A 93 3.13 8.09 11.63
C LEU A 93 3.50 8.14 10.14
N LEU A 94 3.95 7.03 9.55
CA LEU A 94 4.23 6.92 8.12
C LEU A 94 2.96 7.12 7.28
N ALA A 95 1.84 6.52 7.68
CA ALA A 95 0.56 6.69 7.01
C ALA A 95 0.07 8.14 7.09
N LEU A 96 0.21 8.77 8.26
CA LEU A 96 -0.13 10.18 8.45
C LEU A 96 0.73 11.11 7.59
N GLU A 97 2.06 10.94 7.60
CA GLU A 97 2.95 11.72 6.74
C GLU A 97 2.57 11.57 5.26
N THR A 98 2.33 10.33 4.82
CA THR A 98 1.91 10.06 3.44
C THR A 98 0.59 10.75 3.10
N TRP A 99 -0.38 10.74 4.02
CA TRP A 99 -1.66 11.42 3.83
C TRP A 99 -1.50 12.94 3.75
N LEU A 100 -0.70 13.54 4.64
CA LEU A 100 -0.42 14.98 4.62
C LEU A 100 0.21 15.39 3.28
N GLN A 101 1.19 14.62 2.81
CA GLN A 101 1.83 14.87 1.53
C GLN A 101 0.84 14.80 0.36
N LEU A 102 -0.05 13.81 0.34
CA LEU A 102 -0.98 13.59 -0.77
C LEU A 102 -2.16 14.57 -0.80
N PHE A 103 -2.66 15.00 0.36
CA PHE A 103 -3.93 15.74 0.43
C PHE A 103 -3.82 17.16 0.95
N ILE A 104 -2.74 17.50 1.67
CA ILE A 104 -2.57 18.82 2.28
C ILE A 104 -1.46 19.60 1.60
N GLU A 105 -0.29 18.98 1.43
CA GLU A 105 0.88 19.65 0.85
C GLU A 105 0.89 19.58 -0.68
N SER A 106 0.19 18.60 -1.26
CA SER A 106 0.04 18.53 -2.72
C SER A 106 -0.83 19.70 -3.19
N PRO A 107 -0.36 20.53 -4.14
CA PRO A 107 -1.19 21.55 -4.73
C PRO A 107 -2.40 20.86 -5.34
N THR A 108 -3.59 21.32 -4.99
CA THR A 108 -4.85 20.78 -5.49
C THR A 108 -4.74 20.62 -7.00
N PRO A 109 -4.81 19.40 -7.56
CA PRO A 109 -4.92 19.28 -9.00
C PRO A 109 -6.17 20.06 -9.38
N ALA A 110 -6.04 20.97 -10.36
CA ALA A 110 -7.15 21.68 -10.95
C ALA A 110 -8.04 20.68 -11.71
N MET A 111 -8.67 19.77 -10.98
CA MET A 111 -9.71 18.93 -11.48
C MET A 111 -10.93 19.84 -11.54
N PRO A 112 -11.42 20.21 -12.73
CA PRO A 112 -12.73 20.83 -12.80
C PRO A 112 -13.70 19.81 -12.21
N LEU A 113 -14.30 20.14 -11.05
CA LEU A 113 -15.43 19.38 -10.56
C LEU A 113 -16.48 19.41 -11.68
N PRO A 114 -17.02 18.25 -12.12
CA PRO A 114 -18.13 18.26 -13.05
C PRO A 114 -19.22 19.14 -12.43
N ARG A 115 -19.70 20.13 -13.18
CA ARG A 115 -20.74 21.00 -12.65
C ARG A 115 -21.96 20.13 -12.44
N LEU A 116 -22.75 20.37 -11.37
CA LEU A 116 -24.00 19.63 -11.15
C LEU A 116 -24.97 19.71 -12.34
N SER A 117 -24.81 20.72 -13.21
CA SER A 117 -25.52 20.88 -14.47
C SER A 117 -25.14 19.87 -15.57
N GLU A 118 -24.00 19.18 -15.43
CA GLU A 118 -23.45 18.23 -16.41
C GLU A 118 -23.69 16.77 -16.00
N MET A 119 -24.33 16.53 -14.84
CA MET A 119 -24.63 15.20 -14.29
C MET A 119 -26.10 14.78 -14.46
N ARG A 120 -26.79 15.29 -15.49
CA ARG A 120 -28.19 14.94 -15.82
C ARG A 120 -28.28 14.07 -17.06
#